data_AF-A0A2S7Q9K9-F1
#
_entry.id   AF-A0A2S7Q9K9-F1
#
_cell.length_a   1.000
_cell.length_b   1.000
_cell.length_c   1.000
_cell.angle_alpha   90.00
_cell.angle_beta   90.00
_cell.angle_gamma   90.00
#
_symmetry.space_group_name_H-M   'P 1'
#
loop_
_entity.id
_entity.type
_entity.pdbx_description
1 polymer ?
#
loop_
_entity_poly.entity_id
_entity_poly.type
_entity_poly.pdbx_seq_one_letter_code
_entity_poly.pdbx_strand_id
1 'polypeptide(L)'
;MYTQGLTLLSNVFTAGISHPTTATAPACVPSPKYLQIASTLLVHPLFTNRASNKERLEIGSRSITLLRNVLQDVGPRAAHLEQAFAFRTSTNKTGRNTRRGWIAVESHDGESNSDEETHGDGIKGAVSQQGVFRRAKDFWHIVGWAFNCSVRYPKRWRYWKILLEYLLDVLDNDWTEREAIDEEENQAKREAEHQEKRRAKHQASVELDLEGDERLRENKVLHDSLLIRYLGGFDYNYSSAPLRRIVKAAFADGSAQSLKDFPEIFENETNEIRNETTHKRKRDEKMDVTGEMEFGDYEEENDDGDDLFEPSDGSPSPGLKAKTMGASTYTSTMGDSDAIILRQKVMTLPSTTSQVPSPGRSPKRMQ
;
A
#
# COMPACT_ATOMS: atom_id res chain seq x y z
N MET A 1 10.23 5.58 -19.69
CA MET A 1 8.85 6.15 -19.77
C MET A 1 8.31 6.57 -18.40
N TYR A 2 8.26 5.69 -17.39
CA TYR A 2 7.78 6.09 -16.05
C TYR A 2 8.65 7.15 -15.37
N THR A 3 9.96 7.11 -15.57
CA THR A 3 10.92 8.11 -15.08
C THR A 3 10.61 9.53 -15.59
N GLN A 4 10.35 9.67 -16.89
CA GLN A 4 9.98 10.97 -17.49
C GLN A 4 8.60 11.42 -17.01
N GLY A 5 7.63 10.51 -16.93
CA GLY A 5 6.29 10.82 -16.42
C GLY A 5 6.29 11.30 -14.97
N LEU A 6 7.03 10.65 -14.08
CA LEU A 6 7.18 11.06 -12.69
C LEU A 6 7.87 12.43 -12.57
N THR A 7 8.88 12.71 -13.39
CA THR A 7 9.53 14.02 -13.42
C THR A 7 8.59 15.11 -13.91
N LEU A 8 7.81 14.84 -14.95
CA LEU A 8 6.79 15.78 -15.42
C LEU A 8 5.78 16.09 -14.31
N LEU A 9 5.21 15.06 -13.66
CA LEU A 9 4.26 15.22 -12.56
C LEU A 9 4.87 16.03 -11.41
N SER A 10 6.12 15.73 -11.02
CA SER A 10 6.82 16.46 -9.98
C SER A 10 7.08 17.91 -10.35
N ASN A 11 7.46 18.20 -11.60
CA ASN A 11 7.70 19.57 -12.07
C ASN A 11 6.40 20.37 -12.14
N VAL A 12 5.32 19.78 -12.66
CA VAL A 12 4.00 20.42 -12.74
C VAL A 12 3.47 20.72 -11.33
N PHE A 13 3.59 19.76 -10.41
CA PHE A 13 3.23 19.96 -9.01
C PHE A 13 4.02 21.12 -8.38
N THR A 14 5.34 21.09 -8.51
CA THR A 14 6.24 22.11 -7.92
C THR A 14 5.96 23.50 -8.51
N ALA A 15 5.75 23.58 -9.83
CA ALA A 15 5.39 24.84 -10.50
C ALA A 15 4.02 25.36 -10.04
N GLY A 16 3.06 24.46 -9.80
CA GLY A 16 1.72 24.80 -9.31
C GLY A 16 1.72 25.39 -7.90
N ILE A 17 2.54 24.84 -6.99
CA ILE A 17 2.64 25.34 -5.61
C ILE A 17 3.51 26.61 -5.48
N SER A 18 4.44 26.84 -6.43
CA SER A 18 5.37 27.97 -6.39
C SER A 18 4.77 29.28 -6.95
N HIS A 19 3.55 29.25 -7.51
CA HIS A 19 2.97 30.42 -8.15
C HIS A 19 2.48 31.45 -7.10
N PRO A 20 2.85 32.74 -7.18
CA PRO A 20 2.51 33.75 -6.16
C PRO A 20 1.00 34.07 -6.02
N THR A 21 0.15 33.50 -6.89
CA THR A 21 -1.32 33.65 -6.89
C THR A 21 -2.04 32.44 -6.28
N THR A 22 -1.33 31.56 -5.55
CA THR A 22 -1.88 30.39 -4.85
C THR A 22 -3.00 30.71 -3.84
N ALA A 23 -3.18 31.99 -3.46
CA ALA A 23 -4.34 32.42 -2.69
C ALA A 23 -5.66 32.38 -3.48
N THR A 24 -5.63 32.29 -4.82
CA THR A 24 -6.82 32.39 -5.68
C THR A 24 -7.07 31.16 -6.56
N ALA A 25 -6.08 30.30 -6.79
CA ALA A 25 -6.22 29.09 -7.60
C ALA A 25 -5.66 27.85 -6.87
N PRO A 26 -6.39 26.71 -6.87
CA PRO A 26 -5.96 25.49 -6.19
C PRO A 26 -4.65 24.97 -6.79
N ALA A 27 -3.77 24.44 -5.93
CA ALA A 27 -2.52 23.81 -6.34
C ALA A 27 -2.76 22.74 -7.42
N CYS A 28 -1.82 22.58 -8.36
CA CYS A 28 -1.89 21.52 -9.37
C CYS A 28 -1.53 20.18 -8.74
N VAL A 29 -2.48 19.57 -8.04
CA VAL A 29 -2.32 18.29 -7.37
C VAL A 29 -2.41 17.14 -8.39
N PRO A 30 -1.46 16.19 -8.40
CA PRO A 30 -1.58 14.98 -9.21
C PRO A 30 -2.84 14.21 -8.85
N SER A 31 -3.58 13.72 -9.84
CA SER A 31 -4.79 12.95 -9.57
C SER A 31 -4.51 11.73 -8.67
N PRO A 32 -5.46 11.29 -7.83
CA PRO A 32 -5.28 10.14 -6.94
C PRO A 32 -4.82 8.86 -7.66
N LYS A 33 -5.22 8.67 -8.92
CA LYS A 33 -4.78 7.56 -9.76
C LYS A 33 -3.26 7.57 -9.98
N TYR A 34 -2.67 8.74 -10.22
CA TYR A 34 -1.22 8.87 -10.40
C TYR A 34 -0.45 8.61 -9.10
N LEU A 35 -0.98 9.05 -7.95
CA LEU A 35 -0.39 8.78 -6.64
C LEU A 35 -0.43 7.29 -6.28
N GLN A 36 -1.53 6.61 -6.65
CA GLN A 36 -1.65 5.15 -6.52
C GLN A 36 -0.63 4.41 -7.41
N ILE A 37 -0.43 4.89 -8.64
CA ILE A 37 0.58 4.33 -9.56
C ILE A 37 1.99 4.56 -9.00
N ALA A 38 2.32 5.76 -8.52
CA ALA A 38 3.62 6.07 -7.92
C ALA A 38 3.91 5.14 -6.71
N SER A 39 2.92 4.92 -5.85
CA SER A 39 3.04 4.00 -4.72
C SER A 39 3.27 2.55 -5.17
N THR A 40 2.65 2.14 -6.28
CA THR A 40 2.88 0.81 -6.86
C THR A 40 4.28 0.73 -7.47
N LEU A 41 4.69 1.73 -8.24
CA LEU A 41 6.02 1.80 -8.87
C LEU A 41 7.16 1.73 -7.84
N LEU A 42 6.96 2.31 -6.65
CA LEU A 42 7.91 2.29 -5.54
C LEU A 42 8.27 0.87 -5.08
N VAL A 43 7.31 -0.06 -5.11
CA VAL A 43 7.47 -1.41 -4.52
C VAL A 43 7.40 -2.54 -5.53
N HIS A 44 6.83 -2.32 -6.73
CA HIS A 44 6.55 -3.39 -7.67
C HIS A 44 7.83 -4.12 -8.13
N PRO A 45 7.85 -5.48 -8.16
CA PRO A 45 9.07 -6.24 -8.45
C PRO A 45 9.76 -5.89 -9.77
N LEU A 46 8.98 -5.63 -10.82
CA LEU A 46 9.49 -5.26 -12.15
C LEU A 46 10.40 -4.01 -12.16
N PHE A 47 10.22 -3.09 -11.20
CA PHE A 47 11.01 -1.85 -11.10
C PHE A 47 11.95 -1.83 -9.91
N THR A 48 11.95 -2.89 -9.09
CA THR A 48 12.74 -2.98 -7.86
C THR A 48 13.69 -4.17 -7.92
N ASN A 49 13.35 -5.32 -7.33
CA ASN A 49 14.25 -6.48 -7.25
C ASN A 49 14.47 -7.20 -8.59
N ARG A 50 13.59 -7.03 -9.58
CA ARG A 50 13.71 -7.62 -10.92
C ARG A 50 14.12 -6.59 -11.98
N ALA A 51 14.51 -5.39 -11.58
CA ALA A 51 14.96 -4.38 -12.52
C ALA A 51 16.34 -4.73 -13.08
N SER A 52 16.43 -4.92 -14.39
CA SER A 52 17.70 -5.14 -15.10
C SER A 52 18.42 -3.85 -15.53
N ASN A 53 17.69 -2.74 -15.64
CA ASN A 53 18.18 -1.46 -16.15
C ASN A 53 18.29 -0.41 -15.03
N LYS A 54 19.38 0.37 -15.01
CA LYS A 54 19.62 1.50 -14.10
C LYS A 54 18.48 2.53 -14.14
N GLU A 55 17.90 2.82 -15.30
CA GLU A 55 16.76 3.76 -15.42
C GLU A 55 15.56 3.29 -14.58
N ARG A 56 15.34 1.96 -14.47
CA ARG A 56 14.24 1.42 -13.67
C ARG A 56 14.49 1.55 -12.17
N LEU A 57 15.75 1.57 -11.73
CA LEU A 57 16.09 1.74 -10.33
C LEU A 57 15.78 3.16 -9.81
N GLU A 58 15.82 4.18 -10.69
CA GLU A 58 15.43 5.56 -10.35
C GLU A 58 13.93 5.75 -10.17
N ILE A 59 13.10 4.80 -10.65
CA ILE A 59 11.65 4.91 -10.55
C ILE A 59 11.21 4.96 -9.08
N GLY A 60 11.83 4.15 -8.22
CA GLY A 60 11.51 4.11 -6.80
C GLY A 60 11.80 5.45 -6.11
N SER A 61 13.00 6.01 -6.32
CA SER A 61 13.39 7.28 -5.71
C SER A 61 12.51 8.44 -6.19
N ARG A 62 12.25 8.54 -7.50
CA ARG A 62 11.35 9.59 -8.05
C ARG A 62 9.92 9.45 -7.54
N SER A 63 9.44 8.21 -7.37
CA SER A 63 8.09 7.93 -6.87
C SER A 63 7.94 8.38 -5.42
N ILE A 64 8.87 8.04 -4.53
CA ILE A 64 8.79 8.46 -3.12
C ILE A 64 8.98 9.97 -2.96
N THR A 65 9.84 10.61 -3.77
CA THR A 65 9.98 12.08 -3.75
C THR A 65 8.66 12.77 -4.10
N LEU A 66 7.99 12.35 -5.18
CA LEU A 66 6.68 12.90 -5.54
C LEU A 66 5.67 12.74 -4.41
N LEU A 67 5.58 11.53 -3.84
CA LEU A 67 4.63 11.22 -2.77
C LEU A 67 4.88 12.06 -1.51
N ARG A 68 6.14 12.18 -1.08
CA ARG A 68 6.52 12.98 0.09
C ARG A 68 6.25 14.47 -0.11
N ASN A 69 6.57 15.01 -1.29
CA ASN A 69 6.30 16.43 -1.58
C ASN A 69 4.79 16.71 -1.56
N VAL A 70 3.97 15.81 -2.14
CA VAL A 70 2.50 15.96 -2.10
C VAL A 70 1.98 15.92 -0.66
N LEU A 71 2.47 14.98 0.15
CA LEU A 71 2.06 14.88 1.56
C LEU A 71 2.46 16.14 2.35
N GLN A 72 3.68 16.64 2.16
CA GLN A 72 4.23 17.76 2.92
C GLN A 72 3.62 19.12 2.52
N ASP A 73 3.45 19.37 1.23
CA ASP A 73 3.10 20.71 0.73
C ASP A 73 1.58 20.93 0.60
N VAL A 74 0.81 19.85 0.42
CA VAL A 74 -0.66 19.93 0.21
C VAL A 74 -1.46 19.28 1.32
N GLY A 75 -0.91 18.25 1.97
CA GLY A 75 -1.60 17.51 3.01
C GLY A 75 -2.53 16.41 2.47
N PRO A 76 -2.89 15.42 3.30
CA PRO A 76 -3.70 14.27 2.90
C PRO A 76 -5.05 14.58 2.27
N ARG A 77 -5.83 15.52 2.84
CA ARG A 77 -7.19 15.79 2.36
C ARG A 77 -7.21 16.51 1.02
N ALA A 78 -6.43 17.59 0.89
CA ALA A 78 -6.38 18.35 -0.36
C ALA A 78 -5.73 17.54 -1.50
N ALA A 79 -4.85 16.58 -1.17
CA ALA A 79 -4.30 15.64 -2.12
C ALA A 79 -5.21 14.44 -2.44
N HIS A 80 -6.38 14.34 -1.79
CA HIS A 80 -7.32 13.23 -1.92
C HIS A 80 -6.66 11.86 -1.70
N LEU A 81 -5.74 11.77 -0.74
CA LEU A 81 -5.02 10.52 -0.44
C LEU A 81 -5.97 9.42 0.03
N GLU A 82 -7.13 9.79 0.59
CA GLU A 82 -8.18 8.86 0.96
C GLU A 82 -8.72 8.06 -0.23
N GLN A 83 -8.68 8.65 -1.43
CA GLN A 83 -9.09 8.00 -2.68
C GLN A 83 -7.91 7.24 -3.31
N ALA A 84 -6.71 7.81 -3.25
CA ALA A 84 -5.51 7.19 -3.81
C ALA A 84 -5.19 5.84 -3.15
N PHE A 85 -5.37 5.77 -1.83
CA PHE A 85 -5.05 4.60 -1.00
C PHE A 85 -6.29 3.84 -0.53
N ALA A 86 -7.41 4.02 -1.22
CA ALA A 86 -8.59 3.19 -1.02
C ALA A 86 -8.33 1.76 -1.54
N PHE A 87 -8.66 0.77 -0.71
CA PHE A 87 -8.68 -0.64 -1.12
C PHE A 87 -10.00 -0.95 -1.82
N ARG A 88 -9.98 -1.89 -2.77
CA ARG A 88 -11.23 -2.38 -3.38
C ARG A 88 -12.03 -3.10 -2.30
N THR A 89 -13.09 -2.46 -1.80
CA THR A 89 -14.01 -3.12 -0.87
C THR A 89 -14.62 -4.34 -1.57
N SER A 90 -14.40 -5.52 -1.00
CA SER A 90 -14.96 -6.79 -1.48
C SER A 90 -16.45 -6.90 -1.10
N THR A 91 -17.20 -5.80 -1.09
CA THR A 91 -18.63 -5.81 -0.74
C THR A 91 -19.54 -6.22 -1.92
N ASN A 92 -19.03 -6.32 -3.16
CA ASN A 92 -19.83 -6.80 -4.30
C ASN A 92 -19.85 -8.33 -4.47
N LYS A 93 -19.60 -9.11 -3.40
CA LYS A 93 -19.78 -10.57 -3.38
C LYS A 93 -21.05 -11.06 -2.66
N THR A 94 -21.94 -10.15 -2.25
CA THR A 94 -23.26 -10.47 -1.69
C THR A 94 -24.39 -10.52 -2.73
N GLY A 95 -24.06 -10.49 -4.03
CA GLY A 95 -25.04 -10.58 -5.13
C GLY A 95 -25.35 -11.98 -5.66
N ARG A 96 -25.14 -13.06 -4.88
CA ARG A 96 -25.49 -14.43 -5.30
C ARG A 96 -25.93 -15.31 -4.13
N ASN A 97 -27.14 -15.10 -3.60
CA ASN A 97 -27.98 -16.21 -3.14
C ASN A 97 -29.44 -15.81 -2.90
N THR A 98 -30.19 -15.50 -3.96
CA THR A 98 -31.66 -15.52 -3.95
C THR A 98 -32.17 -16.55 -4.96
N ARG A 99 -31.77 -17.82 -4.76
CA ARG A 99 -32.53 -18.94 -5.32
C ARG A 99 -33.61 -19.34 -4.32
N ARG A 100 -34.81 -18.76 -4.46
CA ARG A 100 -36.11 -19.41 -4.19
C ARG A 100 -37.27 -18.44 -4.49
N GLY A 101 -37.96 -18.75 -5.60
CA GLY A 101 -39.43 -18.67 -5.73
C GLY A 101 -40.04 -17.31 -6.03
N TRP A 102 -40.40 -17.07 -7.29
CA TRP A 102 -41.82 -17.03 -7.69
C TRP A 102 -41.95 -17.11 -9.22
N ILE A 103 -42.89 -17.93 -9.68
CA ILE A 103 -43.32 -18.12 -11.07
C ILE A 103 -44.20 -16.93 -11.48
N ALA A 104 -43.97 -16.32 -12.64
CA ALA A 104 -44.96 -16.18 -13.72
C ALA A 104 -44.66 -15.00 -14.67
N VAL A 105 -45.06 -15.25 -15.92
CA VAL A 105 -45.32 -14.35 -17.06
C VAL A 105 -44.13 -14.06 -17.98
N GLU A 106 -44.16 -14.83 -19.08
CA GLU A 106 -43.63 -14.49 -20.39
C GLU A 106 -44.00 -13.07 -20.82
N SER A 107 -43.02 -12.31 -21.27
CA SER A 107 -43.17 -11.43 -22.43
C SER A 107 -41.82 -11.30 -23.14
N HIS A 108 -41.92 -11.47 -24.44
CA HIS A 108 -40.87 -11.49 -25.45
C HIS A 108 -40.33 -10.06 -25.68
N ASP A 109 -39.16 -10.00 -26.33
CA ASP A 109 -38.63 -8.83 -27.08
C ASP A 109 -37.83 -7.76 -26.32
N GLY A 110 -36.54 -7.67 -26.66
CA GLY A 110 -35.73 -6.49 -26.40
C GLY A 110 -34.30 -6.82 -26.00
N GLU A 111 -33.51 -7.28 -26.96
CA GLU A 111 -32.04 -7.32 -26.86
C GLU A 111 -31.53 -5.88 -26.72
N SER A 112 -31.45 -5.42 -25.46
CA SER A 112 -30.86 -4.14 -25.11
C SER A 112 -29.42 -4.39 -24.68
N ASN A 113 -28.53 -4.41 -25.67
CA ASN A 113 -27.12 -4.06 -25.45
C ASN A 113 -27.11 -2.61 -24.92
N SER A 114 -27.26 -2.47 -23.61
CA SER A 114 -26.81 -1.28 -22.92
C SER A 114 -25.29 -1.35 -22.87
N ASP A 115 -24.68 -0.94 -23.98
CA ASP A 115 -23.34 -0.38 -23.97
C ASP A 115 -23.40 0.88 -23.10
N GLU A 116 -23.40 0.68 -21.78
CA GLU A 116 -22.92 1.71 -20.87
C GLU A 116 -21.43 1.86 -21.17
N GLU A 117 -21.14 2.71 -22.15
CA GLU A 117 -19.86 3.38 -22.31
C GLU A 117 -19.60 4.19 -21.03
N THR A 118 -19.19 3.48 -19.97
CA THR A 118 -18.43 4.08 -18.90
C THR A 118 -17.20 4.66 -19.58
N HIS A 119 -17.17 5.98 -19.78
CA HIS A 119 -16.00 6.74 -20.21
C HIS A 119 -14.83 6.40 -19.27
N GLY A 120 -14.14 5.32 -19.59
CA GLY A 120 -13.01 4.80 -18.86
C GLY A 120 -11.77 5.53 -19.32
N ASP A 121 -11.62 6.77 -18.85
CA ASP A 121 -10.34 7.47 -18.71
C ASP A 121 -9.42 6.65 -17.79
N GLY A 122 -9.02 5.50 -18.29
CA GLY A 122 -8.27 4.48 -17.60
C GLY A 122 -6.91 4.42 -18.24
N ILE A 123 -5.88 4.85 -17.51
CA ILE A 123 -4.50 4.56 -17.84
C ILE A 123 -4.36 3.04 -17.88
N LYS A 124 -4.42 2.49 -19.10
CA LYS A 124 -4.26 1.05 -19.36
C LYS A 124 -2.76 0.75 -19.32
N GLY A 125 -2.37 -0.11 -18.40
CA GLY A 125 -0.98 -0.55 -18.28
C GLY A 125 -0.85 -1.63 -17.21
N ALA A 126 0.12 -2.54 -17.37
CA ALA A 126 0.34 -3.65 -16.45
C ALA A 126 0.45 -3.19 -14.99
N VAL A 127 1.13 -2.06 -14.75
CA VAL A 127 1.31 -1.47 -13.41
C VAL A 127 0.00 -0.96 -12.80
N SER A 128 -0.87 -0.37 -13.62
CA SER A 128 -2.19 0.14 -13.18
C SER A 128 -3.12 -1.02 -12.78
N GLN A 129 -3.05 -2.14 -13.51
CA GLN A 129 -3.84 -3.33 -13.22
C GLN A 129 -3.26 -4.17 -12.07
N GLN A 130 -1.94 -4.16 -11.90
CA GLN A 130 -1.22 -4.88 -10.84
C GLN A 130 -0.92 -3.98 -9.63
N GLY A 131 -1.71 -2.93 -9.41
CA GLY A 131 -1.53 -1.96 -8.32
C GLY A 131 -1.52 -2.58 -6.92
N VAL A 132 -0.69 -2.06 -6.02
CA VAL A 132 -0.51 -2.61 -4.66
C VAL A 132 -1.83 -2.66 -3.87
N PHE A 133 -2.63 -1.59 -3.92
CA PHE A 133 -3.94 -1.47 -3.25
C PHE A 133 -5.06 -2.29 -3.92
N ARG A 134 -4.82 -2.78 -5.15
CA ARG A 134 -5.75 -3.68 -5.84
C ARG A 134 -5.48 -5.15 -5.52
N ARG A 135 -4.21 -5.49 -5.31
CA ARG A 135 -3.76 -6.87 -5.03
C ARG A 135 -3.80 -7.20 -3.55
N ALA A 136 -3.49 -6.24 -2.69
CA ALA A 136 -3.59 -6.44 -1.26
C ALA A 136 -5.06 -6.53 -0.81
N LYS A 137 -5.34 -7.41 0.17
CA LYS A 137 -6.68 -7.59 0.73
C LYS A 137 -7.17 -6.35 1.47
N ASP A 138 -6.27 -5.75 2.24
CA ASP A 138 -6.48 -4.58 3.08
C ASP A 138 -5.12 -3.97 3.48
N PHE A 139 -5.16 -2.87 4.22
CA PHE A 139 -3.95 -2.23 4.74
C PHE A 139 -3.11 -3.16 5.61
N TRP A 140 -3.77 -3.95 6.48
CA TRP A 140 -3.08 -4.89 7.37
C TRP A 140 -2.37 -6.02 6.61
N HIS A 141 -2.83 -6.36 5.40
CA HIS A 141 -2.11 -7.25 4.50
C HIS A 141 -0.79 -6.64 4.03
N ILE A 142 -0.77 -5.35 3.69
CA ILE A 142 0.47 -4.62 3.36
C ILE A 142 1.43 -4.63 4.56
N VAL A 143 0.94 -4.27 5.74
CA VAL A 143 1.74 -4.23 6.98
C VAL A 143 2.35 -5.60 7.29
N GLY A 144 1.52 -6.65 7.33
CA GLY A 144 1.99 -7.99 7.65
C GLY A 144 2.97 -8.53 6.62
N TRP A 145 2.75 -8.29 5.33
CA TRP A 145 3.67 -8.69 4.28
C TRP A 145 5.01 -7.93 4.35
N ALA A 146 4.97 -6.62 4.59
CA ALA A 146 6.16 -5.79 4.76
C ALA A 146 7.01 -6.30 5.94
N PHE A 147 6.39 -6.65 7.06
CA PHE A 147 7.10 -7.20 8.21
C PHE A 147 7.60 -8.63 8.00
N ASN A 148 6.88 -9.48 7.26
CA ASN A 148 7.43 -10.76 6.80
C ASN A 148 8.70 -10.54 5.94
N CYS A 149 8.72 -9.51 5.09
CA CYS A 149 9.91 -9.14 4.34
C CYS A 149 11.06 -8.67 5.25
N SER A 150 10.78 -7.93 6.32
CA SER A 150 11.82 -7.46 7.26
C SER A 150 12.63 -8.59 7.91
N VAL A 151 12.03 -9.77 8.05
CA VAL A 151 12.69 -10.95 8.65
C VAL A 151 13.25 -11.88 7.58
N ARG A 152 12.47 -12.21 6.54
CA ARG A 152 12.85 -13.24 5.57
C ARG A 152 13.40 -12.75 4.25
N TYR A 153 13.08 -11.51 3.86
CA TYR A 153 13.41 -11.00 2.54
C TYR A 153 14.03 -9.59 2.62
N PRO A 154 15.26 -9.44 3.16
CA PRO A 154 15.89 -8.12 3.37
C PRO A 154 15.99 -7.27 2.08
N LYS A 155 16.23 -7.93 0.93
CA LYS A 155 16.27 -7.26 -0.38
C LYS A 155 14.92 -6.68 -0.80
N ARG A 156 13.79 -7.22 -0.34
CA ARG A 156 12.45 -6.66 -0.55
C ARG A 156 12.10 -5.65 0.54
N TRP A 157 12.55 -5.91 1.78
CA TRP A 157 12.32 -5.05 2.93
C TRP A 157 12.71 -3.59 2.65
N ARG A 158 13.86 -3.32 2.02
CA ARG A 158 14.27 -1.94 1.69
C ARG A 158 13.23 -1.11 0.92
N TYR A 159 12.38 -1.74 0.10
CA TYR A 159 11.33 -1.03 -0.66
C TYR A 159 10.02 -0.95 0.13
N TRP A 160 9.65 -2.06 0.78
CA TRP A 160 8.47 -2.11 1.64
C TRP A 160 8.59 -1.20 2.86
N LYS A 161 9.77 -1.09 3.44
CA LYS A 161 10.08 -0.16 4.53
C LYS A 161 9.72 1.27 4.14
N ILE A 162 10.19 1.73 2.99
CA ILE A 162 9.94 3.10 2.50
C ILE A 162 8.45 3.34 2.26
N LEU A 163 7.76 2.38 1.63
CA LEU A 163 6.32 2.49 1.41
C LEU A 163 5.55 2.46 2.73
N LEU A 164 5.92 1.59 3.67
CA LEU A 164 5.26 1.46 4.96
C LEU A 164 5.47 2.71 5.83
N GLU A 165 6.69 3.25 5.90
CA GLU A 165 6.99 4.54 6.52
C GLU A 165 6.07 5.62 5.97
N TYR A 166 6.05 5.78 4.66
CA TYR A 166 5.21 6.79 4.01
C TYR A 166 3.72 6.60 4.31
N LEU A 167 3.20 5.37 4.26
CA LEU A 167 1.79 5.13 4.54
C LEU A 167 1.43 5.40 6.01
N LEU A 168 2.33 5.10 6.95
CA LEU A 168 2.12 5.44 8.35
C LEU A 168 2.15 6.96 8.55
N ASP A 169 3.06 7.67 7.89
CA ASP A 169 3.10 9.13 7.94
C ASP A 169 1.82 9.75 7.33
N VAL A 170 1.28 9.17 6.25
CA VAL A 170 -0.02 9.57 5.69
C VAL A 170 -1.15 9.40 6.70
N LEU A 171 -1.18 8.28 7.45
CA LEU A 171 -2.19 8.05 8.48
C LEU A 171 -2.08 9.05 9.63
N ASP A 172 -0.86 9.31 10.11
CA ASP A 172 -0.60 10.27 11.19
C ASP A 172 -1.01 11.70 10.77
N ASN A 173 -0.64 12.11 9.54
CA ASN A 173 -0.99 13.43 9.01
C ASN A 173 -2.49 13.57 8.73
N ASP A 174 -3.15 12.53 8.18
CA ASP A 174 -4.60 12.59 7.88
C ASP A 174 -5.41 12.67 9.18
N TRP A 175 -4.97 11.98 10.22
CA TRP A 175 -5.55 12.11 11.55
C TRP A 175 -5.40 13.52 12.10
N THR A 176 -4.17 14.02 12.16
CA THR A 176 -3.85 15.34 12.74
C THR A 176 -4.54 16.47 11.99
N GLU A 177 -4.58 16.42 10.66
CA GLU A 177 -5.27 17.41 9.82
C GLU A 177 -6.78 17.44 10.12
N ARG A 178 -7.41 16.27 10.29
CA ARG A 178 -8.85 16.19 10.58
C ARG A 178 -9.18 16.56 12.02
N GLU A 179 -8.31 16.22 12.96
CA GLU A 179 -8.41 16.60 14.37
C GLU A 179 -8.41 18.12 14.51
N ALA A 180 -7.43 18.79 13.89
CA ALA A 180 -7.33 20.24 13.91
C ALA A 180 -8.59 20.93 13.34
N ILE A 181 -9.19 20.35 12.29
CA ILE A 181 -10.40 20.90 11.67
C ILE A 181 -11.63 20.73 12.56
N ASP A 182 -11.80 19.54 13.16
CA ASP A 182 -12.88 19.34 14.12
C ASP A 182 -12.68 20.27 15.33
N GLU A 183 -11.46 20.41 15.86
CA GLU A 183 -11.15 21.35 16.95
C GLU A 183 -11.49 22.81 16.62
N GLU A 184 -11.12 23.28 15.43
CA GLU A 184 -11.44 24.64 14.96
C GLU A 184 -12.95 24.85 14.82
N GLU A 185 -13.67 23.89 14.23
CA GLU A 185 -15.14 23.94 14.13
C GLU A 185 -15.80 23.97 15.52
N ASN A 186 -15.28 23.20 16.47
CA ASN A 186 -15.81 23.14 17.83
C ASN A 186 -15.51 24.41 18.62
N GLN A 187 -14.32 24.99 18.46
CA GLN A 187 -13.99 26.28 19.04
C GLN A 187 -14.92 27.37 18.50
N ALA A 188 -15.14 27.43 17.18
CA ALA A 188 -16.04 28.40 16.56
C ALA A 188 -17.48 28.26 17.06
N LYS A 189 -17.99 27.03 17.25
CA LYS A 189 -19.32 26.78 17.84
C LYS A 189 -19.40 27.28 19.28
N ARG A 190 -18.42 26.95 20.13
CA ARG A 190 -18.37 27.40 21.53
C ARG A 190 -18.32 28.93 21.64
N GLU A 191 -17.56 29.59 20.76
CA GLU A 191 -17.49 31.05 20.71
C GLU A 191 -18.82 31.67 20.28
N ALA A 192 -19.51 31.09 19.29
CA ALA A 192 -20.83 31.51 18.84
C ALA A 192 -21.90 31.34 19.93
N GLU A 193 -21.94 30.18 20.60
CA GLU A 193 -22.85 29.92 21.71
C GLU A 193 -22.61 30.86 22.90
N HIS A 194 -21.34 31.10 23.25
CA HIS A 194 -21.01 32.05 24.30
C HIS A 194 -21.46 33.48 23.92
N GLN A 195 -21.32 33.87 22.65
CA GLN A 195 -21.81 35.15 22.16
C GLN A 195 -23.35 35.23 22.20
N GLU A 196 -24.05 34.15 21.86
CA GLU A 196 -25.50 34.04 21.93
C GLU A 196 -26.02 34.09 23.37
N LYS A 197 -25.42 33.31 24.29
CA LYS A 197 -25.73 33.36 25.73
C LYS A 197 -25.53 34.76 26.32
N ARG A 198 -24.48 35.49 25.89
CA ARG A 198 -24.26 36.90 26.28
C ARG A 198 -25.36 37.83 25.76
N ARG A 199 -25.87 37.61 24.54
CA ARG A 199 -26.99 38.36 23.97
C ARG A 199 -28.31 38.05 24.68
N ALA A 200 -28.61 36.77 24.91
CA ALA A 200 -29.82 36.30 25.60
C ALA A 200 -29.87 36.78 27.06
N LYS A 201 -28.74 36.79 27.77
CA LYS A 201 -28.63 37.37 29.12
C LYS A 201 -28.97 38.86 29.16
N HIS A 202 -28.77 39.58 28.06
CA HIS A 202 -29.17 40.99 27.92
C HIS A 202 -30.68 41.17 27.61
N GLN A 203 -31.38 40.10 27.21
CA GLN A 203 -32.79 40.15 26.78
C GLN A 203 -33.80 39.48 27.76
N ALA A 204 -33.33 38.91 28.86
CA ALA A 204 -34.10 38.20 29.90
C ALA A 204 -34.85 36.93 29.43
N SER A 205 -34.61 35.85 30.17
CA SER A 205 -35.19 34.49 30.11
C SER A 205 -34.77 33.60 28.93
N VAL A 206 -33.99 32.56 29.23
CA VAL A 206 -34.45 31.15 29.41
C VAL A 206 -33.17 30.29 29.47
N GLU A 207 -32.99 29.59 30.59
CA GLU A 207 -31.95 28.57 30.75
C GLU A 207 -32.51 27.26 30.19
N LEU A 208 -31.96 26.77 29.08
CA LEU A 208 -32.32 25.48 28.49
C LEU A 208 -31.09 24.57 28.57
N ASP A 209 -31.16 23.64 29.52
CA ASP A 209 -30.22 22.52 29.64
C ASP A 209 -30.41 21.56 28.45
N LEU A 210 -29.45 21.59 27.52
CA LEU A 210 -29.36 20.66 26.39
C LEU A 210 -27.97 19.99 26.39
N GLU A 211 -27.59 19.37 27.51
CA GLU A 211 -26.27 18.77 27.70
C GLU A 211 -26.11 17.32 27.16
N GLY A 212 -27.08 16.83 26.37
CA GLY A 212 -27.23 15.39 26.14
C GLY A 212 -26.66 14.77 24.86
N ASP A 213 -26.43 15.53 23.78
CA ASP A 213 -26.23 14.91 22.44
C ASP A 213 -25.14 15.60 21.57
N GLU A 214 -24.40 16.57 22.12
CA GLU A 214 -23.49 17.41 21.34
C GLU A 214 -22.17 16.74 20.97
N ARG A 215 -21.62 15.86 21.83
CA ARG A 215 -20.29 15.25 21.61
C ARG A 215 -20.20 14.40 20.35
N LEU A 216 -21.33 13.93 19.82
CA LEU A 216 -21.40 13.13 18.59
C LEU A 216 -21.41 13.98 17.33
N ARG A 217 -21.77 15.26 17.45
CA ARG A 217 -21.64 16.25 16.37
C ARG A 217 -20.24 16.88 16.34
N GLU A 218 -19.45 16.64 17.39
CA GLU A 218 -18.17 17.31 17.65
C GLU A 218 -17.02 16.76 16.77
N ASN A 219 -17.08 15.52 16.27
CA ASN A 219 -15.96 14.88 15.53
C ASN A 219 -16.35 14.31 14.15
N LYS A 220 -17.10 15.08 13.34
CA LYS A 220 -17.64 14.57 12.07
C LYS A 220 -16.54 14.29 11.04
N VAL A 221 -15.49 15.11 10.99
CA VAL A 221 -14.46 15.02 9.95
C VAL A 221 -13.42 13.94 10.28
N LEU A 222 -13.05 13.81 11.55
CA LEU A 222 -12.20 12.73 12.07
C LEU A 222 -12.77 11.36 11.73
N HIS A 223 -14.09 11.24 11.76
CA HIS A 223 -14.75 9.98 11.44
C HIS A 223 -14.43 9.50 10.01
N ASP A 224 -14.23 10.41 9.07
CA ASP A 224 -13.89 10.08 7.68
C ASP A 224 -12.39 9.80 7.45
N SER A 225 -11.58 9.73 8.51
CA SER A 225 -10.14 9.46 8.41
C SER A 225 -9.80 8.09 7.80
N LEU A 226 -8.66 8.06 7.12
CA LEU A 226 -8.10 6.84 6.53
C LEU A 226 -7.86 5.76 7.59
N LEU A 227 -7.40 6.15 8.78
CA LEU A 227 -7.13 5.24 9.88
C LEU A 227 -8.39 4.50 10.29
N ILE A 228 -9.49 5.21 10.52
CA ILE A 228 -10.78 4.61 10.87
C ILE A 228 -11.30 3.71 9.75
N ARG A 229 -11.15 4.14 8.49
CA ARG A 229 -11.53 3.33 7.33
C ARG A 229 -10.78 2.00 7.30
N TYR A 230 -9.49 1.99 7.63
CA TYR A 230 -8.67 0.77 7.69
C TYR A 230 -8.96 -0.11 8.90
N LEU A 231 -9.48 0.45 9.99
CA LEU A 231 -9.95 -0.31 11.16
C LEU A 231 -11.25 -1.09 10.90
N GLY A 232 -11.90 -0.87 9.75
CA GLY A 232 -13.08 -1.63 9.32
C GLY A 232 -14.36 -0.80 9.21
N GLY A 233 -14.27 0.53 9.29
CA GLY A 233 -15.44 1.41 9.30
C GLY A 233 -16.27 1.22 10.58
N PHE A 234 -17.15 2.17 10.85
CA PHE A 234 -17.96 2.30 12.07
C PHE A 234 -18.98 1.20 12.35
N ASP A 235 -18.77 -0.04 11.94
CA ASP A 235 -19.64 -1.11 12.40
C ASP A 235 -19.29 -1.42 13.87
N TYR A 236 -20.02 -0.75 14.77
CA TYR A 236 -19.96 -0.60 16.23
C TYR A 236 -19.85 -1.88 17.10
N ASN A 237 -19.48 -3.01 16.52
CA ASN A 237 -18.80 -4.01 17.29
C ASN A 237 -17.32 -3.83 16.99
N TYR A 238 -16.63 -3.12 17.89
CA TYR A 238 -15.18 -3.26 18.10
C TYR A 238 -14.93 -4.72 18.52
N SER A 239 -15.15 -5.63 17.57
CA SER A 239 -14.83 -7.02 17.69
C SER A 239 -13.34 -7.03 17.94
N SER A 240 -12.89 -7.95 18.78
CA SER A 240 -11.47 -8.24 18.87
C SER A 240 -10.87 -8.62 17.50
N ALA A 241 -11.66 -8.81 16.44
CA ALA A 241 -11.20 -9.17 15.10
C ALA A 241 -10.29 -8.11 14.42
N PRO A 242 -10.68 -6.83 14.18
CA PRO A 242 -9.76 -5.82 13.66
C PRO A 242 -8.49 -5.67 14.49
N LEU A 243 -8.60 -5.50 15.82
CA LEU A 243 -7.43 -5.35 16.69
C LEU A 243 -6.52 -6.58 16.65
N ARG A 244 -7.07 -7.81 16.69
CA ARG A 244 -6.28 -9.05 16.51
C ARG A 244 -5.59 -9.08 15.17
N ARG A 245 -6.22 -8.59 14.10
CA ARG A 245 -5.61 -8.53 12.77
C ARG A 245 -4.44 -7.55 12.72
N ILE A 246 -4.56 -6.40 13.37
CA ILE A 246 -3.48 -5.40 13.52
C ILE A 246 -2.31 -6.01 14.28
N VAL A 247 -2.57 -6.58 15.46
CA VAL A 247 -1.55 -7.24 16.29
C VAL A 247 -0.88 -8.35 15.48
N LYS A 248 -1.67 -9.20 14.81
CA LYS A 248 -1.12 -10.28 13.98
C LYS A 248 -0.24 -9.76 12.84
N ALA A 249 -0.62 -8.65 12.20
CA ALA A 249 0.20 -8.01 11.17
C ALA A 249 1.48 -7.39 11.76
N ALA A 250 1.36 -6.66 12.87
CA ALA A 250 2.49 -6.01 13.56
C ALA A 250 3.49 -7.01 14.13
N PHE A 251 3.08 -8.23 14.44
CA PHE A 251 3.95 -9.32 14.91
C PHE A 251 4.28 -10.35 13.82
N ALA A 252 4.04 -10.03 12.56
CA ALA A 252 4.40 -10.90 11.44
C ALA A 252 5.92 -11.13 11.42
N ASP A 253 6.34 -12.37 11.66
CA ASP A 253 7.73 -12.81 11.91
C ASP A 253 8.33 -13.60 10.74
N GLY A 254 7.61 -13.71 9.63
CA GLY A 254 7.98 -14.55 8.49
C GLY A 254 7.85 -16.05 8.74
N SER A 255 7.29 -16.52 9.87
CA SER A 255 6.99 -17.94 10.08
C SER A 255 6.06 -18.48 8.99
N ALA A 256 6.00 -19.81 8.82
CA ALA A 256 5.10 -20.43 7.83
C ALA A 256 3.64 -20.03 8.04
N GLN A 257 3.23 -19.84 9.29
CA GLN A 257 1.89 -19.36 9.63
C GLN A 257 1.72 -17.89 9.22
N SER A 258 2.69 -17.01 9.56
CA SER A 258 2.64 -15.59 9.19
C SER A 258 2.63 -15.37 7.67
N LEU A 259 3.38 -16.17 6.91
CA LEU A 259 3.38 -16.14 5.44
C LEU A 259 2.06 -16.63 4.83
N LYS A 260 1.35 -17.54 5.51
CA LYS A 260 0.00 -17.97 5.09
C LYS A 260 -1.04 -16.90 5.35
N ASP A 261 -0.92 -16.20 6.48
CA ASP A 261 -1.83 -15.12 6.86
C ASP A 261 -1.63 -13.85 6.03
N PHE A 262 -0.36 -13.55 5.72
CA PHE A 262 0.07 -12.42 4.91
C PHE A 262 0.98 -12.90 3.77
N PRO A 263 0.40 -13.45 2.69
CA PRO A 263 1.16 -13.91 1.54
C PRO A 263 1.72 -12.78 0.69
N GLU A 264 2.50 -13.13 -0.32
CA GLU A 264 3.02 -12.19 -1.31
C GLU A 264 1.90 -11.35 -1.94
N ILE A 265 2.14 -10.03 -2.05
CA ILE A 265 1.21 -9.12 -2.71
C ILE A 265 1.38 -9.20 -4.23
N PHE A 266 2.61 -9.28 -4.72
CA PHE A 266 2.90 -9.44 -6.15
C PHE A 266 3.21 -10.91 -6.48
N GLU A 267 2.96 -11.31 -7.72
CA GLU A 267 3.25 -12.68 -8.16
C GLU A 267 4.76 -12.99 -8.14
N ASN A 268 5.10 -14.08 -7.44
CA ASN A 268 6.44 -14.63 -7.30
C ASN A 268 7.44 -13.62 -6.69
N GLU A 269 6.96 -12.66 -5.91
CA GLU A 269 7.68 -11.46 -5.48
C GLU A 269 9.06 -11.77 -4.88
N THR A 270 9.16 -12.88 -4.14
CA THR A 270 10.39 -13.31 -3.47
C THR A 270 11.34 -14.09 -4.35
N ASN A 271 10.90 -14.57 -5.52
CA ASN A 271 11.76 -15.26 -6.49
C ASN A 271 12.74 -14.27 -7.11
N GLU A 272 14.02 -14.50 -6.88
CA GLU A 272 15.11 -13.79 -7.56
C GLU A 272 15.22 -14.29 -9.00
N ILE A 273 15.51 -13.39 -9.94
CA ILE A 273 15.95 -13.80 -11.27
C ILE A 273 17.29 -14.53 -11.07
N ARG A 274 17.32 -15.84 -11.30
CA ARG A 274 18.57 -16.60 -11.33
C ARG A 274 19.39 -16.07 -12.50
N ASN A 275 20.44 -15.31 -12.22
CA ASN A 275 21.42 -14.97 -13.25
C ASN A 275 22.22 -16.25 -13.57
N GLU A 276 21.96 -16.86 -14.71
CA GLU A 276 22.77 -17.95 -15.28
C GLU A 276 24.14 -17.43 -15.73
N THR A 277 25.02 -17.06 -14.79
CA THR A 277 26.40 -16.70 -15.13
C THR A 277 27.34 -17.04 -13.98
N THR A 278 27.60 -18.32 -13.74
CA THR A 278 28.83 -18.76 -13.03
C THR A 278 29.22 -20.20 -13.40
N HIS A 279 29.42 -20.47 -14.69
CA HIS A 279 30.40 -21.47 -15.13
C HIS A 279 31.58 -20.79 -15.83
N LYS A 280 32.15 -19.74 -15.22
CA LYS A 280 33.54 -19.38 -15.51
C LYS A 280 34.42 -20.16 -14.55
N ARG A 281 34.90 -21.31 -15.02
CA ARG A 281 35.97 -22.07 -14.36
C ARG A 281 37.15 -21.12 -14.13
N LYS A 282 37.54 -21.01 -12.87
CA LYS A 282 38.78 -20.39 -12.42
C LYS A 282 39.94 -21.18 -13.06
N ARG A 283 40.53 -20.67 -14.14
CA ARG A 283 41.81 -21.17 -14.65
C ARG A 283 42.87 -20.26 -14.06
N ASP A 284 43.63 -20.79 -13.10
CA ASP A 284 44.81 -20.13 -12.55
C ASP A 284 45.81 -19.89 -13.70
N GLU A 285 46.07 -18.61 -14.01
CA GLU A 285 47.19 -18.20 -14.85
C GLU A 285 48.48 -18.37 -14.05
N LYS A 286 49.20 -19.45 -14.32
CA LYS A 286 50.65 -19.51 -14.13
C LYS A 286 51.27 -19.69 -15.51
N MET A 287 51.63 -18.57 -16.13
CA MET A 287 52.50 -18.54 -17.31
C MET A 287 53.89 -19.02 -16.85
N ASP A 288 54.27 -20.22 -17.25
CA ASP A 288 55.67 -20.65 -17.29
C ASP A 288 56.05 -20.72 -18.77
N VAL A 289 56.88 -19.77 -19.20
CA VAL A 289 57.41 -19.69 -20.56
C VAL A 289 58.76 -20.38 -20.56
N THR A 290 58.78 -21.67 -20.85
CA THR A 290 59.96 -22.39 -21.35
C THR A 290 59.53 -23.77 -21.86
N GLY A 291 59.83 -24.07 -23.12
CA GLY A 291 59.98 -25.46 -23.57
C GLY A 291 59.03 -25.93 -24.66
N GLU A 292 59.47 -25.70 -25.89
CA GLU A 292 59.41 -26.65 -27.02
C GLU A 292 58.05 -26.97 -27.68
N MET A 293 57.97 -26.54 -28.95
CA MET A 293 57.00 -26.96 -29.94
C MET A 293 57.15 -28.46 -30.22
N GLU A 294 56.06 -29.21 -30.16
CA GLU A 294 55.97 -30.53 -30.77
C GLU A 294 54.70 -30.61 -31.64
N PHE A 295 54.93 -31.09 -32.86
CA PHE A 295 54.02 -31.19 -34.00
C PHE A 295 53.44 -32.61 -34.11
N GLY A 296 52.27 -32.74 -34.73
CA GLY A 296 51.66 -34.01 -35.16
C GLY A 296 50.57 -34.46 -34.19
N ASP A 297 49.39 -34.91 -34.61
CA ASP A 297 49.05 -35.72 -35.78
C ASP A 297 47.54 -35.63 -36.14
N TYR A 298 47.14 -36.38 -37.17
CA TYR A 298 46.04 -36.16 -38.11
C TYR A 298 44.70 -36.86 -37.78
N GLU A 299 43.63 -36.34 -38.42
CA GLU A 299 42.35 -36.99 -38.80
C GLU A 299 41.33 -37.28 -37.68
N GLU A 300 40.01 -37.09 -37.85
CA GLU A 300 39.14 -37.41 -39.01
C GLU A 300 37.83 -36.57 -38.97
N GLU A 301 37.26 -36.29 -40.15
CA GLU A 301 35.95 -35.66 -40.38
C GLU A 301 34.75 -36.59 -40.10
N ASN A 302 33.55 -36.00 -40.16
CA ASN A 302 32.18 -36.54 -40.25
C ASN A 302 31.38 -36.37 -38.95
N ASP A 303 30.08 -36.10 -38.93
CA ASP A 303 29.08 -35.53 -39.85
C ASP A 303 27.79 -35.46 -38.99
N ASP A 304 26.92 -34.49 -39.28
CA ASP A 304 25.49 -34.44 -38.95
C ASP A 304 24.94 -34.52 -37.50
N GLY A 305 23.86 -33.75 -37.27
CA GLY A 305 22.71 -34.28 -36.53
C GLY A 305 22.19 -33.47 -35.34
N ASP A 306 21.31 -32.53 -35.65
CA ASP A 306 20.01 -32.26 -35.01
C ASP A 306 19.87 -31.95 -33.50
N ASP A 307 19.31 -30.75 -33.29
CA ASP A 307 18.47 -30.30 -32.18
C ASP A 307 17.47 -31.37 -31.72
N LEU A 308 17.53 -31.78 -30.45
CA LEU A 308 16.41 -32.41 -29.76
C LEU A 308 16.31 -31.94 -28.31
N PHE A 309 15.31 -31.09 -28.10
CA PHE A 309 14.75 -30.70 -26.82
C PHE A 309 13.98 -31.90 -26.23
N GLU A 310 14.30 -32.34 -25.02
CA GLU A 310 13.39 -33.15 -24.20
C GLU A 310 13.31 -32.63 -22.75
N PRO A 311 12.11 -32.54 -22.16
CA PRO A 311 11.90 -32.08 -20.79
C PRO A 311 11.98 -33.27 -19.82
N SER A 312 12.76 -33.13 -18.73
CA SER A 312 12.78 -34.13 -17.66
C SER A 312 12.12 -33.60 -16.38
N ASP A 313 11.07 -34.31 -15.99
CA ASP A 313 10.24 -34.22 -14.80
C ASP A 313 10.94 -34.80 -13.55
N GLY A 314 10.75 -34.15 -12.41
CA GLY A 314 10.37 -34.86 -11.19
C GLY A 314 11.44 -35.49 -10.26
N SER A 315 11.71 -34.76 -9.16
CA SER A 315 12.01 -35.25 -7.78
C SER A 315 13.48 -35.44 -7.35
N PRO A 316 13.80 -35.51 -6.04
CA PRO A 316 14.14 -34.36 -5.21
C PRO A 316 15.58 -34.43 -4.66
N SER A 317 16.29 -33.29 -4.62
CA SER A 317 17.68 -33.24 -4.12
C SER A 317 17.78 -33.37 -2.59
N PRO A 318 18.70 -34.20 -2.05
CA PRO A 318 18.99 -34.28 -0.62
C PRO A 318 19.89 -33.12 -0.16
N GLY A 319 19.73 -32.76 1.11
CA GLY A 319 20.23 -31.54 1.74
C GLY A 319 21.71 -31.24 1.57
N LEU A 320 22.00 -29.99 1.18
CA LEU A 320 23.33 -29.40 1.25
C LEU A 320 23.35 -28.31 2.32
N LYS A 321 24.20 -28.53 3.32
CA LYS A 321 24.55 -27.60 4.39
C LYS A 321 25.14 -26.33 3.77
N ALA A 322 24.52 -25.19 4.06
CA ALA A 322 25.00 -23.88 3.64
C ALA A 322 26.31 -23.53 4.37
N LYS A 323 27.32 -23.16 3.59
CA LYS A 323 28.63 -22.70 4.03
C LYS A 323 28.50 -21.22 4.43
N THR A 324 28.63 -20.93 5.71
CA THR A 324 28.56 -19.58 6.28
C THR A 324 29.67 -18.68 5.71
N MET A 325 29.29 -17.68 4.93
CA MET A 325 30.10 -16.50 4.66
C MET A 325 29.24 -15.25 4.86
N GLY A 326 29.65 -14.40 5.81
CA GLY A 326 29.07 -13.08 6.06
C GLY A 326 27.69 -13.08 6.73
N ALA A 327 27.59 -13.60 7.95
CA ALA A 327 26.39 -13.45 8.77
C ALA A 327 26.21 -11.97 9.14
N SER A 328 25.42 -11.23 8.35
CA SER A 328 24.73 -10.05 8.87
C SER A 328 23.72 -10.55 9.90
N THR A 329 23.84 -10.05 11.12
CA THR A 329 23.14 -10.46 12.33
C THR A 329 21.63 -10.24 12.23
N TYR A 330 20.91 -11.11 11.51
CA TYR A 330 19.45 -11.19 11.53
C TYR A 330 19.01 -12.45 12.30
N THR A 331 19.37 -12.53 13.58
CA THR A 331 18.84 -13.55 14.50
C THR A 331 17.63 -13.03 15.29
N SER A 332 17.15 -11.82 15.01
CA SER A 332 15.97 -11.23 15.63
C SER A 332 14.71 -11.72 14.91
N THR A 333 13.77 -12.30 15.66
CA THR A 333 12.42 -12.66 15.17
C THR A 333 11.61 -11.45 14.70
N MET A 334 12.10 -10.22 14.93
CA MET A 334 11.38 -8.96 14.70
C MET A 334 11.94 -8.12 13.54
N GLY A 335 13.04 -8.55 12.90
CA GLY A 335 13.72 -7.79 11.84
C GLY A 335 14.80 -6.85 12.37
N ASP A 336 15.15 -5.83 11.58
CA ASP A 336 16.11 -4.77 11.96
C ASP A 336 15.50 -3.74 12.93
N SER A 337 16.32 -2.78 13.39
CA SER A 337 15.88 -1.70 14.27
C SER A 337 14.72 -0.89 13.68
N ASP A 338 14.75 -0.67 12.37
CA ASP A 338 13.72 0.09 11.67
C ASP A 338 12.39 -0.66 11.65
N ALA A 339 12.43 -1.99 11.43
CA ALA A 339 11.25 -2.83 11.57
C ALA A 339 10.67 -2.74 12.98
N ILE A 340 11.49 -2.76 14.03
CA ILE A 340 11.02 -2.62 15.43
C ILE A 340 10.31 -1.29 15.64
N ILE A 341 10.88 -0.18 15.17
CA ILE A 341 10.29 1.17 15.26
C ILE A 341 8.94 1.21 14.52
N LEU A 342 8.88 0.66 13.30
CA LEU A 342 7.65 0.63 12.52
C LEU A 342 6.57 -0.24 13.17
N ARG A 343 6.94 -1.36 13.80
CA ARG A 343 6.00 -2.20 14.57
C ARG A 343 5.43 -1.43 15.75
N GLN A 344 6.27 -0.66 16.46
CA GLN A 344 5.81 0.20 17.55
C GLN A 344 4.83 1.26 17.04
N LYS A 345 5.14 1.96 15.94
CA LYS A 345 4.20 2.91 15.31
C LYS A 345 2.86 2.26 14.96
N VAL A 346 2.88 1.07 14.34
CA VAL A 346 1.65 0.34 14.01
C VAL A 346 0.81 0.00 15.24
N MET A 347 1.45 -0.38 16.35
CA MET A 347 0.77 -0.74 17.59
C MET A 347 0.18 0.46 18.34
N THR A 348 0.69 1.68 18.11
CA THR A 348 0.14 2.90 18.73
C THR A 348 -1.09 3.43 17.99
N LEU A 349 -1.22 3.18 16.68
CA LEU A 349 -2.34 3.68 15.86
C LEU A 349 -3.75 3.41 16.45
N PRO A 350 -4.09 2.20 16.94
CA PRO A 350 -5.43 1.96 17.48
C PRO A 350 -5.71 2.76 18.76
N SER A 351 -4.67 3.05 19.54
CA SER A 351 -4.79 3.82 20.79
C SER A 351 -5.19 5.26 20.51
N THR A 352 -4.70 5.84 19.42
CA THR A 352 -5.10 7.17 18.94
C THR A 352 -6.61 7.23 18.66
N THR A 353 -7.16 6.19 18.01
CA THR A 353 -8.60 6.16 17.70
C THR A 353 -9.51 5.94 18.90
N SER A 354 -9.01 5.32 19.98
CA SER A 354 -9.80 5.09 21.20
C SER A 354 -10.18 6.37 21.93
N GLN A 355 -9.55 7.50 21.60
CA GLN A 355 -9.86 8.80 22.18
C GLN A 355 -11.13 9.43 21.58
N VAL A 356 -11.58 8.94 20.42
CA VAL A 356 -12.83 9.42 19.78
C VAL A 356 -14.02 8.63 20.32
N PRO A 357 -14.98 9.26 21.03
CA PRO A 357 -16.15 8.57 21.56
C PRO A 357 -17.07 8.08 20.43
N SER A 358 -17.58 6.85 20.58
CA SER A 358 -18.55 6.23 19.66
C SER A 358 -19.88 7.00 19.68
N PRO A 359 -20.52 7.26 18.52
CA PRO A 359 -21.90 7.71 18.48
C PRO A 359 -22.84 6.77 19.22
N GLY A 360 -23.46 7.32 20.26
CA GLY A 360 -24.48 6.69 21.07
C GLY A 360 -25.65 6.26 20.21
N ARG A 361 -26.08 5.01 20.41
CA ARG A 361 -27.26 4.46 19.74
C ARG A 361 -28.50 5.11 20.34
N SER A 362 -29.29 5.81 19.53
CA SER A 362 -30.63 6.24 19.94
C SER A 362 -31.43 5.02 20.39
N PRO A 363 -32.13 5.07 21.54
CA PRO A 363 -32.88 3.93 22.03
C PRO A 363 -33.96 3.56 21.00
N LYS A 364 -33.96 2.28 20.59
CA LYS A 364 -35.01 1.73 19.73
C LYS A 364 -36.35 2.01 20.40
N ARG A 365 -37.14 2.91 19.80
CA ARG A 365 -38.56 3.06 20.12
C ARG A 365 -39.21 1.70 19.88
N MET A 366 -39.57 1.01 20.95
CA MET A 366 -40.46 -0.15 20.88
C MET A 366 -41.81 0.38 20.40
N GLN A 367 -42.24 -0.06 19.22
CA GLN A 367 -43.65 -0.07 18.83
C GLN A 367 -44.17 -1.49 19.02
#